data_AF-A0A7W1S948-F1
#
_entry.id   AF-A0A7W1S948-F1
#
_cell.length_a   1.000
_cell.length_b   1.000
_cell.length_c   1.000
_cell.angle_alpha   90.00
_cell.angle_beta   90.00
_cell.angle_gamma   90.00
#
_symmetry.space_group_name_H-M   'P 1'
#
loop_
_entity.id
_entity.type
_entity.pdbx_description
1 polymer ?
#
loop_
_entity_poly.entity_id
_entity_poly.type
_entity_poly.pdbx_seq_one_letter_code
_entity_poly.pdbx_strand_id
1 'polypeptide(L)'
;MSVAQRDPLVEYKRQSYSMWQGMMDEIKTQAAYQLLTVQVAPRPQLMRRPQPIQLNMNKPLINMQQMTTNAGASGASDSRQEPVRAQIKLGRNDPCWCGSGKKYKNCHLKEDQAKVK
;
A
#
# COMPACT_ATOMS: atom_id res chain seq x y z
N MET A 1 -54.11 -35.37 22.36
CA MET A 1 -53.23 -35.33 23.54
C MET A 1 -52.97 -33.87 23.84
N SER A 2 -53.55 -33.35 24.92
CA SER A 2 -53.30 -32.00 25.40
C SER A 2 -51.81 -31.89 25.73
N VAL A 3 -51.07 -31.07 24.99
CA VAL A 3 -49.73 -30.67 25.38
C VAL A 3 -49.93 -29.88 26.68
N ALA A 4 -49.67 -30.54 27.80
CA ALA A 4 -49.79 -29.97 29.13
C ALA A 4 -49.04 -28.63 29.18
N GLN A 5 -49.64 -27.66 29.86
CA GLN A 5 -49.13 -26.31 30.10
C GLN A 5 -47.67 -26.36 30.57
N ARG A 6 -46.72 -26.38 29.63
CA ARG A 6 -45.30 -26.30 29.97
C ARG A 6 -45.01 -24.88 30.38
N ASP A 7 -44.21 -24.74 31.43
CA ASP A 7 -43.82 -23.44 31.95
C ASP A 7 -43.14 -22.63 30.82
N PRO A 8 -43.67 -21.45 30.47
CA PRO A 8 -43.11 -20.61 29.40
C PRO A 8 -41.66 -20.25 29.66
N LEU A 9 -41.22 -20.17 30.92
CA LEU A 9 -39.83 -19.89 31.28
C LEU A 9 -38.90 -21.03 30.87
N VAL A 10 -39.36 -22.28 30.97
CA VAL A 10 -38.57 -23.47 30.62
C VAL A 10 -38.42 -23.58 29.11
N GLU A 11 -39.48 -23.31 28.35
CA GLU A 11 -39.40 -23.30 26.88
C GLU A 11 -38.54 -22.14 26.37
N TYR A 12 -38.62 -20.95 26.98
CA TYR A 12 -37.72 -19.84 26.64
C TYR A 12 -36.25 -20.24 26.86
N LYS A 13 -35.91 -20.76 28.05
CA LYS A 13 -34.54 -21.21 28.36
C LYS A 13 -34.05 -22.27 27.36
N ARG A 14 -34.90 -23.23 27.02
CA ARG A 14 -34.58 -24.29 26.07
C ARG A 14 -34.33 -23.74 24.66
N GLN A 15 -35.19 -22.85 24.18
CA GLN A 15 -35.05 -22.22 22.86
C GLN A 15 -33.81 -21.33 22.81
N SER A 16 -33.59 -20.49 23.82
CA SER A 16 -32.40 -19.63 23.90
C SER A 16 -31.11 -20.45 23.91
N TYR A 17 -31.08 -21.57 24.65
CA TYR A 17 -29.92 -22.46 24.66
C TYR A 17 -29.67 -23.11 23.30
N SER A 18 -30.73 -23.53 22.60
CA SER A 18 -30.62 -24.07 21.24
C SER A 18 -30.04 -23.05 20.25
N MET A 19 -30.46 -21.79 20.33
CA MET A 19 -29.93 -20.72 19.47
C MET A 19 -28.48 -20.40 19.80
N TRP A 20 -28.13 -20.36 21.09
CA TRP A 20 -26.77 -20.12 21.54
C TRP A 20 -25.80 -21.22 21.09
N GLN A 21 -26.21 -22.49 21.16
CA GLN A 21 -25.42 -23.60 20.65
C GLN A 21 -25.16 -23.47 19.14
N GLY A 22 -26.19 -23.12 18.35
CA GLY A 22 -26.03 -22.87 16.92
C GLY A 22 -25.02 -21.76 16.62
N MET A 23 -25.12 -20.63 17.33
CA MET A 23 -24.17 -19.53 17.21
C MET A 23 -22.74 -19.96 17.57
N MET A 24 -22.58 -20.76 18.63
CA MET A 24 -21.26 -21.24 19.07
C MET A 24 -20.63 -22.18 18.03
N ASP A 25 -21.41 -23.05 17.40
CA ASP A 25 -20.90 -23.94 16.35
C ASP A 25 -20.52 -23.17 15.08
N GLU A 26 -21.25 -22.10 14.76
CA GLU A 26 -20.87 -21.20 13.66
C GLU A 26 -19.53 -20.50 13.93
N ILE A 27 -19.32 -19.95 15.14
CA ILE A 27 -18.06 -19.31 15.53
C ILE A 27 -16.89 -20.29 15.42
N LYS A 28 -17.04 -21.51 15.91
CA LYS A 28 -16.00 -22.55 15.81
C LYS A 28 -15.65 -22.86 14.36
N THR A 29 -16.67 -23.02 13.52
CA THR A 29 -16.50 -23.32 12.09
C THR A 29 -15.79 -22.18 11.36
N GLN A 30 -16.20 -20.94 11.61
CA GLN A 30 -15.55 -19.76 11.04
C GLN A 30 -14.09 -19.63 11.49
N ALA A 31 -13.81 -19.83 12.78
CA ALA A 31 -12.45 -19.80 13.31
C ALA A 31 -11.56 -20.87 12.67
N ALA A 32 -12.06 -22.11 12.56
CA ALA A 32 -11.32 -23.21 11.92
C ALA A 32 -11.05 -22.92 10.44
N TYR A 33 -12.04 -22.40 9.72
CA TYR A 33 -11.88 -22.02 8.31
C TYR A 33 -10.84 -20.92 8.11
N GLN A 34 -10.86 -19.88 8.96
CA GLN A 34 -9.87 -18.81 8.89
C GLN A 34 -8.46 -19.35 9.17
N LEU A 35 -8.28 -20.18 10.20
CA LEU A 35 -6.97 -20.76 10.52
C LEU A 35 -6.43 -21.63 9.38
N LEU A 36 -7.29 -22.43 8.74
CA LEU A 36 -6.87 -23.34 7.67
C LEU A 36 -6.57 -22.62 6.35
N THR A 37 -7.27 -21.51 6.09
CA THR A 37 -7.21 -20.81 4.79
C THR A 37 -6.22 -19.64 4.80
N VAL A 38 -5.79 -19.17 5.98
CA VAL A 38 -4.81 -18.08 6.09
C VAL A 38 -3.48 -18.49 5.46
N GLN A 39 -3.19 -17.90 4.30
CA GLN A 39 -1.87 -17.99 3.67
C GLN A 39 -1.01 -16.85 4.19
N VAL A 40 0.03 -17.18 4.96
CA VAL A 40 1.07 -16.21 5.33
C VAL A 40 1.98 -16.05 4.12
N ALA A 41 1.82 -14.95 3.39
CA ALA A 41 2.71 -14.64 2.28
C ALA A 41 4.17 -14.60 2.79
N PRO A 42 5.10 -15.35 2.18
CA PRO A 42 6.50 -15.25 2.57
C PRO A 42 6.95 -13.81 2.38
N ARG A 43 7.59 -13.26 3.41
CA ARG A 43 8.16 -11.92 3.38
C ARG A 43 9.05 -11.84 2.14
N PRO A 44 8.82 -10.91 1.19
CA PRO A 44 9.59 -10.89 -0.05
C PRO A 44 11.06 -10.74 0.32
N GLN A 45 11.83 -11.79 0.06
CA GLN A 45 13.28 -11.74 0.09
C GLN A 45 13.66 -10.72 -0.97
N LEU A 46 14.04 -9.52 -0.54
CA LEU A 46 14.60 -8.50 -1.42
C LEU A 46 15.70 -9.20 -2.21
N MET A 47 15.51 -9.37 -3.53
CA MET A 47 16.54 -9.82 -4.45
C MET A 47 17.84 -9.12 -4.06
N ARG A 48 18.83 -9.89 -3.59
CA ARG A 48 20.18 -9.37 -3.42
C ARG A 48 20.63 -8.93 -4.80
N ARG A 49 20.67 -7.62 -5.02
CA ARG A 49 21.26 -7.02 -6.21
C ARG A 49 22.68 -7.58 -6.36
N PRO A 50 23.02 -8.27 -7.46
CA PRO A 50 24.40 -8.68 -7.68
C PRO A 50 25.26 -7.42 -7.75
N GLN A 51 26.31 -7.37 -6.93
CA GLN A 51 27.24 -6.24 -6.93
C GLN A 51 28.05 -6.29 -8.22
N PRO A 52 28.19 -5.17 -8.96
CA PRO A 52 29.04 -5.15 -10.14
C PRO A 52 30.52 -5.30 -9.73
N ILE A 53 31.22 -6.23 -10.37
CA ILE A 53 32.68 -6.34 -10.32
C ILE A 53 33.26 -5.09 -10.99
N GLN A 54 33.99 -4.28 -10.22
CA GLN A 54 34.66 -3.08 -10.72
C GLN A 54 35.92 -3.51 -11.50
N LEU A 55 35.81 -3.55 -12.83
CA LEU A 55 36.98 -3.60 -13.71
C LEU A 55 37.60 -2.20 -13.77
N ASN A 56 38.77 -2.05 -13.14
CA ASN A 56 39.61 -0.86 -13.24
C ASN A 56 40.12 -0.73 -14.68
N MET A 57 39.56 0.23 -15.43
CA MET A 57 40.03 0.57 -16.77
C MET A 57 40.73 1.93 -16.73
N ASN A 58 42.05 1.88 -16.75
CA ASN A 58 42.93 3.04 -16.80
C ASN A 58 43.55 3.10 -18.20
N LYS A 59 43.17 4.08 -19.05
CA LYS A 59 43.99 4.77 -20.09
C LYS A 59 43.16 5.62 -21.09
N PRO A 60 43.79 6.58 -21.82
CA PRO A 60 43.37 7.98 -21.79
C PRO A 60 42.74 8.52 -23.10
N LEU A 61 42.33 9.78 -22.99
CA LEU A 61 41.75 10.69 -23.99
C LEU A 61 42.34 10.59 -25.40
N ILE A 62 41.44 10.60 -26.40
CA ILE A 62 41.73 11.14 -27.74
C ILE A 62 40.72 12.25 -28.03
N ASN A 63 41.26 13.44 -28.24
CA ASN A 63 40.60 14.65 -28.71
C ASN A 63 40.12 14.44 -30.15
N MET A 64 38.82 14.59 -30.43
CA MET A 64 38.34 14.76 -31.79
C MET A 64 37.39 15.94 -31.90
N GLN A 65 37.83 16.85 -32.75
CA GLN A 65 37.40 18.21 -32.96
C GLN A 65 36.32 18.26 -34.06
N GLN A 66 35.43 19.25 -33.93
CA GLN A 66 34.74 19.98 -35.01
C GLN A 66 33.55 19.37 -35.78
N MET A 67 32.38 20.02 -35.66
CA MET A 67 31.66 20.83 -36.71
C MET A 67 30.20 21.06 -36.24
N THR A 68 29.73 22.29 -35.97
CA THR A 68 29.02 23.25 -36.89
C THR A 68 27.89 22.57 -37.69
N THR A 69 26.64 23.03 -37.85
CA THR A 69 25.86 24.26 -37.63
C THR A 69 24.41 23.94 -38.10
N ASN A 70 23.46 24.85 -37.84
CA ASN A 70 22.11 25.00 -38.45
C ASN A 70 20.94 24.43 -37.62
N ALA A 71 19.75 25.02 -37.54
CA ALA A 71 19.20 26.37 -37.75
C ALA A 71 17.66 26.24 -37.53
N GLY A 72 16.99 27.30 -37.04
CA GLY A 72 15.54 27.54 -37.18
C GLY A 72 14.66 27.03 -36.02
N ALA A 73 14.10 27.84 -35.10
CA ALA A 73 13.22 29.02 -35.18
C ALA A 73 11.70 28.70 -35.27
N SER A 74 11.05 28.80 -34.11
CA SER A 74 9.84 29.60 -33.78
C SER A 74 8.42 29.27 -34.32
N GLY A 75 7.47 29.27 -33.37
CA GLY A 75 6.05 29.65 -33.52
C GLY A 75 5.05 28.50 -33.29
N ALA A 76 3.91 28.63 -32.60
CA ALA A 76 3.31 29.71 -31.83
C ALA A 76 2.14 29.13 -30.98
N SER A 77 1.89 29.76 -29.81
CA SER A 77 0.61 29.92 -29.06
C SER A 77 -0.33 28.73 -28.80
N ASP A 78 -0.62 28.42 -27.52
CA ASP A 78 -1.95 28.67 -26.94
C ASP A 78 -1.99 28.54 -25.39
N SER A 79 -2.72 29.45 -24.74
CA SER A 79 -3.20 29.48 -23.36
C SER A 79 -2.18 29.38 -22.19
N ARG A 80 -1.85 30.54 -21.64
CA ARG A 80 -1.19 30.70 -20.34
C ARG A 80 -2.20 30.41 -19.22
N GLN A 81 -2.51 29.13 -18.99
CA GLN A 81 -3.05 28.71 -17.69
C GLN A 81 -1.91 28.84 -16.68
N GLU A 82 -2.08 29.67 -15.66
CA GLU A 82 -1.23 29.59 -14.48
C GLU A 82 -1.20 28.12 -14.05
N PRO A 83 -0.01 27.51 -13.84
CA PRO A 83 0.01 26.19 -13.26
C PRO A 83 -0.57 26.35 -11.86
N VAL A 84 -1.85 25.98 -11.71
CA VAL A 84 -2.39 25.56 -10.42
C VAL A 84 -1.31 24.67 -9.88
N ARG A 85 -0.59 25.14 -8.85
CA ARG A 85 0.48 24.36 -8.24
C ARG A 85 -0.18 23.05 -7.91
N ALA A 86 0.07 22.03 -8.74
CA ALA A 86 -0.37 20.70 -8.47
C ALA A 86 0.37 20.41 -7.18
N GLN A 87 -0.31 20.57 -6.04
CA GLN A 87 0.17 20.07 -4.79
C GLN A 87 0.47 18.63 -5.11
N ILE A 88 1.76 18.31 -5.21
CA ILE A 88 2.20 16.99 -5.57
C ILE A 88 1.63 16.15 -4.43
N LYS A 89 0.54 15.45 -4.71
CA LYS A 89 -0.15 14.60 -3.75
C LYS A 89 0.75 13.40 -3.57
N LEU A 90 1.82 13.60 -2.79
CA LEU A 90 2.79 12.58 -2.47
C LEU A 90 2.01 11.45 -1.80
N GLY A 91 1.93 10.32 -2.48
CA GLY A 91 1.23 9.15 -2.00
C GLY A 91 1.91 8.64 -0.73
N ARG A 92 1.13 8.00 0.15
CA ARG A 92 1.59 7.48 1.44
C ARG A 92 2.87 6.63 1.34
N ASN A 93 3.09 5.92 0.22
CA ASN A 93 4.24 5.05 0.02
C ASN A 93 5.36 5.63 -0.86
N ASP A 94 5.21 6.85 -1.39
CA ASP A 94 6.19 7.49 -2.29
C ASP A 94 7.49 7.86 -1.56
N PRO A 95 8.61 8.05 -2.28
CA PRO A 95 9.83 8.57 -1.67
C PRO A 95 9.56 9.93 -1.03
N CYS A 96 10.05 10.13 0.19
CA CYS A 96 9.83 11.39 0.89
C CYS A 96 10.55 12.55 0.21
N TRP A 97 9.89 13.72 0.16
CA TRP A 97 10.41 14.95 -0.46
C TRP A 97 11.71 15.47 0.17
N CYS A 98 12.07 15.04 1.38
CA CYS A 98 13.32 15.42 2.06
C CYS A 98 14.58 14.71 1.54
N GLY A 99 14.45 13.81 0.54
CA GLY A 99 15.59 13.08 -0.03
C GLY A 99 16.17 11.99 0.87
N SER A 100 15.55 11.69 2.03
CA SER A 100 16.06 10.70 3.00
C SER A 100 16.06 9.23 2.50
N GLY A 101 15.51 8.94 1.32
CA GLY A 101 15.34 7.57 0.80
C GLY A 101 14.29 6.73 1.55
N LYS A 102 13.64 7.29 2.57
CA LYS A 102 12.55 6.65 3.34
C LYS A 102 11.20 6.92 2.67
N LYS A 103 10.25 5.99 2.82
CA LYS A 103 8.85 6.18 2.37
C LYS A 103 8.20 7.36 3.11
N TYR A 104 7.37 8.14 2.43
CA TYR A 104 6.73 9.35 2.94
C TYR A 104 5.98 9.13 4.26
N LYS A 105 5.23 8.02 4.38
CA LYS A 105 4.55 7.61 5.62
C LYS A 105 5.43 7.46 6.86
N ASN A 106 6.71 7.14 6.67
CA ASN A 106 7.65 6.89 7.75
C ASN A 106 8.59 8.07 7.99
N CYS A 107 8.40 9.17 7.25
CA CYS A 107 9.24 10.36 7.34
C CYS A 107 8.37 11.58 7.67
N HIS A 108 7.88 12.33 6.68
CA HIS A 108 7.21 13.62 6.90
C HIS A 108 5.66 13.58 6.82
N LEU A 109 5.04 12.42 6.56
CA LEU A 109 3.57 12.34 6.43
C LEU A 109 2.82 12.86 7.66
N LYS A 110 3.31 12.56 8.87
CA LYS A 110 2.65 13.01 10.12
C LYS A 110 2.73 14.53 10.29
N GLU A 111 3.87 15.12 9.93
CA GLU A 111 4.12 16.56 10.04
C GLU A 111 3.32 17.34 9.00
N ASP A 112 3.24 16.84 7.77
CA ASP A 112 2.47 17.47 6.71
C ASP A 112 0.96 17.34 6.94
N GLN A 113 0.49 16.21 7.50
CA GLN A 113 -0.92 16.06 7.92
C GLN A 113 -1.29 17.01 9.06
N ALA A 114 -0.36 17.29 9.98
CA ALA A 114 -0.58 18.23 11.08
C ALA A 114 -0.68 19.69 10.62
N LYS A 115 -0.04 20.06 9.50
CA LYS A 115 -0.08 21.43 8.94
C LYS A 115 -1.33 21.73 8.11
N VAL A 116 -2.05 20.70 7.68
CA VAL A 116 -3.28 20.82 6.87
C VAL A 116 -4.54 20.92 7.74
N LYS A 117 -4.43 20.60 9.03
CA LYS A 117 -5.50 20.74 10.01
C LYS A 117 -5.47 22.13 10.65
#